data_AF-A0A5E4KQB6-F1
#
_entry.id   AF-A0A5E4KQB6-F1
#
_cell.length_a   1.000
_cell.length_b   1.000
_cell.length_c   1.000
_cell.angle_alpha   90.00
_cell.angle_beta   90.00
_cell.angle_gamma   90.00
#
_symmetry.space_group_name_H-M   'P 1'
#
loop_
_entity.id
_entity.type
_entity.pdbx_description
1 polymer ?
#
loop_
_entity_poly.entity_id
_entity_poly.type
_entity_poly.pdbx_seq_one_letter_code
_entity_poly.pdbx_strand_id
1 'polypeptide(L)' 'MVVIRNRLNQRLIVNLIDGKNIDLLAKSTAEVSGDELSSPHLQTLIAKGDISVIETIEEQEEETQFIKKRNKYKN' A
#
# COMPACT_ATOMS: atom_id res chain seq x y z
N MET A 1 6.25 -2.99 -11.67
CA MET A 1 5.77 -3.57 -10.40
C MET A 1 4.96 -2.52 -9.70
N VAL A 2 3.90 -2.91 -8.99
CA VAL A 2 3.01 -1.97 -8.29
C VAL A 2 3.08 -2.25 -6.80
N VAL A 3 3.15 -1.22 -5.98
CA VAL A 3 3.14 -1.37 -4.52
C VAL A 3 1.71 -1.22 -4.04
N ILE A 4 1.26 -2.07 -3.14
CA ILE A 4 0.00 -1.91 -2.43
C ILE A 4 0.28 -1.66 -0.95
N ARG A 5 -0.58 -0.89 -0.29
CA ARG A 5 -0.49 -0.54 1.13
C ARG A 5 -1.74 -0.93 1.88
N ASN A 6 -1.55 -1.65 2.99
CA ASN A 6 -2.61 -1.90 3.96
C ASN A 6 -2.95 -0.60 4.71
N ARG A 7 -4.21 -0.17 4.66
CA ARG A 7 -4.68 1.00 5.42
C ARG A 7 -5.24 0.62 6.78
N LEU A 8 -5.43 -0.66 7.08
CA LEU A 8 -5.95 -1.12 8.35
C LEU A 8 -4.85 -1.26 9.41
N ASN A 9 -5.26 -1.21 10.68
CA ASN A 9 -4.41 -1.52 11.83
C ASN A 9 -4.39 -3.03 12.15
N GLN A 10 -4.71 -3.87 11.17
CA GLN A 10 -4.76 -5.32 11.32
C GLN A 10 -4.10 -6.01 10.12
N ARG A 11 -3.64 -7.24 10.34
CA ARG A 11 -3.10 -8.12 9.29
C ARG A 11 -4.20 -8.50 8.31
N LEU A 12 -3.88 -8.53 7.02
CA LEU A 12 -4.77 -8.94 5.93
C LEU A 12 -4.11 -10.06 5.13
N ILE A 13 -4.86 -11.12 4.87
CA ILE A 13 -4.48 -12.16 3.91
C ILE A 13 -5.24 -11.89 2.61
N VAL A 14 -4.52 -11.49 1.57
CA VAL A 14 -5.10 -11.19 0.27
C VAL A 14 -4.91 -12.38 -0.66
N ASN A 15 -5.99 -13.08 -0.96
CA ASN A 15 -5.99 -14.10 -2.01
C ASN A 15 -5.81 -13.47 -3.39
N LEU A 16 -4.85 -14.01 -4.14
CA LEU A 16 -4.54 -13.64 -5.52
C LEU A 16 -5.07 -14.72 -6.48
N ILE A 17 -4.76 -14.53 -7.77
CA ILE A 17 -5.00 -15.52 -8.83
C ILE A 17 -4.07 -16.72 -8.62
N ASP A 18 -4.43 -17.89 -9.17
CA ASP A 18 -3.65 -19.13 -9.12
C ASP A 18 -3.38 -19.68 -7.70
N GLY A 19 -4.26 -19.36 -6.74
CA GLY A 19 -4.16 -19.87 -5.37
C GLY A 19 -3.01 -19.26 -4.55
N LYS A 20 -2.35 -18.22 -5.06
CA LYS A 20 -1.37 -17.44 -4.31
C LYS A 20 -2.06 -16.55 -3.29
N ASN A 21 -1.32 -16.14 -2.27
CA ASN A 21 -1.78 -15.16 -1.29
C ASN A 21 -0.65 -14.22 -0.88
N ILE A 22 -1.04 -13.01 -0.48
CA ILE A 22 -0.15 -12.02 0.11
C ILE A 22 -0.52 -11.91 1.58
N ASP A 23 0.51 -12.04 2.42
CA ASP A 23 0.40 -11.69 3.82
C ASP A 23 0.80 -10.23 4.03
N LEU A 24 -0.19 -9.38 4.27
CA LEU A 24 -0.01 -7.94 4.41
C LEU A 24 -0.19 -7.53 5.87
N LEU A 25 0.91 -7.19 6.54
CA LEU A 25 0.89 -6.75 7.93
C LEU A 25 0.14 -5.41 8.09
N ALA A 26 -0.24 -5.10 9.31
CA ALA A 26 -0.91 -3.84 9.64
C ALA A 26 -0.07 -2.65 9.16
N LYS A 27 -0.69 -1.73 8.41
CA LYS A 27 -0.05 -0.52 7.86
C LYS A 27 1.16 -0.75 6.93
N SER A 28 1.46 -1.99 6.55
CA SER A 28 2.62 -2.31 5.71
C SER A 28 2.32 -2.19 4.22
N THR A 29 3.37 -2.31 3.41
CA THR A 29 3.30 -2.39 1.96
C THR A 29 3.71 -3.78 1.48
N ALA A 30 3.29 -4.12 0.27
CA ALA A 30 3.80 -5.27 -0.48
C ALA A 30 3.86 -4.94 -1.97
N GLU A 31 4.78 -5.59 -2.66
CA GLU A 31 4.89 -5.50 -4.12
C GLU A 31 4.01 -6.57 -4.76
N VAL A 32 3.31 -6.18 -5.82
CA VAL A 32 2.47 -7.04 -6.63
C VAL A 32 2.73 -6.77 -8.11
N SER A 33 2.55 -7.80 -8.92
CA SER A 33 2.54 -7.69 -10.38
C SER A 33 1.23 -7.08 -10.87
N GLY A 34 1.23 -6.59 -12.13
CA GLY A 34 0.03 -6.05 -12.77
C GLY A 34 -1.08 -7.10 -12.92
N ASP A 35 -0.70 -8.36 -13.15
CA ASP A 35 -1.65 -9.46 -13.26
C ASP A 35 -2.30 -9.75 -11.90
N GLU A 36 -1.54 -9.68 -10.82
CA GLU A 36 -2.05 -9.89 -9.45
C GLU A 36 -3.02 -8.78 -9.01
N LEU A 37 -2.86 -7.55 -9.51
CA LEU A 37 -3.83 -6.47 -9.30
C LEU A 37 -5.21 -6.80 -9.88
N SER A 38 -5.28 -7.65 -10.91
CA SER A 38 -6.57 -8.06 -11.48
C SER A 38 -7.32 -9.09 -10.61
N SER A 39 -6.74 -9.53 -9.48
CA SER A 39 -7.42 -10.40 -8.51
C SER A 39 -8.74 -9.77 -8.04
N PRO A 40 -9.89 -10.47 -8.16
CA PRO A 40 -11.18 -9.96 -7.70
C PRO A 40 -11.20 -9.60 -6.21
N HIS A 41 -10.46 -10.36 -5.40
CA HIS A 41 -10.39 -10.11 -3.96
C HIS A 41 -9.57 -8.85 -3.66
N LEU A 42 -8.43 -8.67 -4.31
CA LEU A 42 -7.61 -7.46 -4.17
C LEU A 42 -8.37 -6.21 -4.67
N GLN A 43 -9.04 -6.30 -5.81
CA GLN A 43 -9.90 -5.23 -6.34
C GLN A 43 -11.02 -4.84 -5.37
N THR A 44 -11.65 -5.83 -4.71
CA THR A 44 -12.68 -5.56 -3.70
C THR A 44 -12.12 -4.79 -2.50
N LEU A 45 -10.93 -5.16 -2.02
CA LEU A 45 -10.26 -4.48 -0.90
C LEU A 45 -9.81 -3.07 -1.28
N ILE A 46 -9.40 -2.85 -2.53
CA ILE A 46 -9.09 -1.53 -3.07
C ILE A 46 -10.35 -0.67 -3.15
N ALA A 47 -11.45 -1.20 -3.71
CA ALA A 47 -12.72 -0.50 -3.84
C ALA A 47 -13.32 -0.11 -2.48
N LYS A 48 -13.11 -0.94 -1.44
CA LYS A 48 -13.47 -0.63 -0.05
C LYS A 48 -12.57 0.42 0.61
N GLY A 49 -11.39 0.68 0.05
CA GLY A 49 -10.39 1.57 0.63
C GLY A 49 -9.54 0.95 1.73
N ASP A 50 -9.63 -0.36 1.95
CA ASP A 50 -8.81 -1.10 2.92
C ASP A 50 -7.36 -1.22 2.45
N ILE A 51 -7.15 -1.26 1.13
CA ILE A 51 -5.85 -1.26 0.47
C ILE A 51 -5.76 -0.06 -0.47
N SER A 52 -4.61 0.62 -0.49
CA SER A 52 -4.30 1.62 -1.51
C SER A 52 -3.18 1.18 -2.41
N VAL A 53 -3.36 1.38 -3.71
CA VAL A 53 -2.33 1.18 -4.72
C VAL A 53 -1.40 2.38 -4.74
N ILE A 54 -0.10 2.13 -4.68
CA ILE A 54 1.01 3.07 -4.75
C ILE A 54 1.85 2.62 -5.95
N GLU A 55 1.71 3.30 -7.09
CA GLU A 55 2.59 3.07 -8.22
C GLU A 55 3.97 3.64 -7.88
N THR A 56 4.98 2.78 -7.75
CA THR A 56 6.37 3.22 -7.51
C THR A 56 6.94 3.88 -8.76
N ILE A 57 7.70 4.99 -8.77
CA ILE A 57 7.98 6.15 -7.88
C ILE A 57 8.51 7.23 -8.85
N GLU A 58 7.93 8.43 -8.83
CA GLU A 58 8.74 9.68 -8.92
C GLU A 58 8.28 10.76 -7.92
N GLU A 59 7.12 10.66 -7.27
CA GLU A 59 6.57 11.80 -6.48
C GLU A 59 6.43 11.64 -4.95
N GLN A 60 6.78 10.50 -4.32
CA GLN A 60 6.50 10.33 -2.87
C GLN A 60 7.68 10.54 -1.91
N GLU A 61 8.85 11.02 -2.38
CA GLU A 61 9.94 11.42 -1.47
C GLU A 61 9.77 12.82 -0.85
N GLU A 62 8.89 13.68 -1.40
CA GLU A 62 8.77 15.06 -0.89
C GLU A 62 7.98 15.17 0.43
N GLU A 63 6.96 14.36 0.66
CA GLU A 63 6.02 14.61 1.77
C GLU A 63 6.64 14.33 3.17
N THR A 64 7.56 13.37 3.27
CA THR A 64 8.24 13.07 4.54
C THR A 64 9.30 14.10 4.95
N GLN A 65 9.84 14.90 4.02
CA GLN A 65 10.79 15.97 4.35
C GLN A 65 10.10 17.26 4.81
N PHE A 66 8.86 17.52 4.39
CA PHE A 66 8.10 18.71 4.79
C PHE A 66 7.71 18.70 6.28
N ILE A 67 7.38 17.54 6.85
CA ILE A 67 6.95 17.46 8.26
C ILE A 67 8.13 17.71 9.21
N LYS A 68 9.35 17.22 8.89
CA LYS A 68 10.53 17.43 9.75
C LYS A 68 11.06 18.87 9.73
N LYS A 69 10.93 19.61 8.62
CA LYS A 69 11.40 21.01 8.55
C LYS A 69 10.54 21.99 9.38
N ARG A 70 9.25 21.72 9.60
CA ARG A 70 8.38 22.64 10.35
C ARG A 70 8.63 22.67 11.87
N ASN A 71 9.14 21.59 12.45
CA ASN A 71 9.42 21.52 13.89
C ASN A 71 10.79 22.06 14.32
N LYS A 72 11.65 22.49 13.37
CA LYS A 72 12.97 23.04 13.71
C LYS A 72 12.97 24.56 13.96
N TYR A 73 11.87 25.27 13.66
CA TYR A 73 11.79 26.73 13.77
C TYR A 73 10.89 27.23 14.92
N LYS A 74 10.54 26.36 15.87
CA LYS A 74 9.92 26.76 17.15
C LYS A 74 10.87 26.44 18.29
N ASN A 75 11.92 27.25 18.41
CA ASN A 75 12.65 27.51 19.66
C ASN A 75 13.30 28.89 19.53
#